data_AF-A0AAU8HB96-F1
#
_entry.id   AF-A0AAU8HB96-F1
#
_cell.length_a   1.000
_cell.length_b   1.000
_cell.length_c   1.000
_cell.angle_alpha   90.00
_cell.angle_beta   90.00
_cell.angle_gamma   90.00
#
_symmetry.space_group_name_H-M   'P 1'
#
loop_
_entity.id
_entity.type
_entity.pdbx_description
1 polymer ?
#
loop_
_entity_poly.entity_id
_entity_poly.type
_entity_poly.pdbx_seq_one_letter_code
_entity_poly.pdbx_strand_id
1 'polypeptide(L)'
;MSAPERSPTTGAVSPVSGGKSPRRQQAKTWLVIAALVAPCVLIGIFNGSDSTDVPAPAADERADTVPLLTAAADSQGVCYGWRLYDYSTQIDAGSNLGDRVPVGDDERCPRWLEVSAVVRYTSSSSESSDSATVSVSGSADIDPADLWTVVRGLDRFGLDSDAFVDDPGWAITRAATVLPLLAAEAGLAEPVDPPTAGPAAAPSPLPAAGNDLWRDRSGWLLATVGLFLFAALLITVGVVQRRRQLRVAAPAQRAGAGAAGRTRETA
;
A
#
# COMPACT_ATOMS: atom_id res chain seq x y z
N MET A 1 -37.09 -22.52 92.41
CA MET A 1 -38.33 -22.95 91.73
C MET A 1 -38.27 -22.47 90.29
N SER A 2 -38.33 -23.43 89.35
CA SER A 2 -38.74 -23.38 87.93
C SER A 2 -38.09 -22.32 87.01
N ALA A 3 -37.17 -22.61 86.07
CA ALA A 3 -37.24 -23.45 84.84
C ALA A 3 -38.03 -22.78 83.68
N PRO A 4 -37.79 -23.10 82.39
CA PRO A 4 -36.99 -22.31 81.44
C PRO A 4 -37.73 -21.96 80.14
N GLU A 5 -37.17 -21.08 79.29
CA GLU A 5 -37.74 -20.73 77.98
C GLU A 5 -36.78 -21.06 76.81
N ARG A 6 -37.35 -21.63 75.74
CA ARG A 6 -36.70 -22.26 74.57
C ARG A 6 -36.57 -21.29 73.39
N SER A 7 -35.51 -21.42 72.59
CA SER A 7 -35.41 -20.88 71.20
C SER A 7 -36.20 -21.76 70.20
N PRO A 8 -36.58 -21.25 69.00
CA PRO A 8 -35.75 -21.47 67.79
C PRO A 8 -35.83 -20.41 66.64
N THR A 9 -34.68 -20.20 65.99
CA THR A 9 -34.32 -20.16 64.54
C THR A 9 -35.04 -19.33 63.43
N THR A 10 -34.18 -18.68 62.63
CA THR A 10 -34.13 -18.49 61.14
C THR A 10 -34.83 -17.30 60.44
N GLY A 11 -34.04 -16.59 59.62
CA GLY A 11 -34.53 -15.70 58.55
C GLY A 11 -33.47 -14.73 58.01
N ALA A 12 -32.49 -15.23 57.25
CA ALA A 12 -31.54 -14.41 56.51
C ALA A 12 -32.21 -13.79 55.27
N VAL A 13 -32.14 -12.46 55.11
CA VAL A 13 -32.53 -11.74 53.89
C VAL A 13 -31.26 -11.18 53.25
N SER A 14 -30.85 -11.73 52.13
CA SER A 14 -29.80 -11.17 51.28
C SER A 14 -30.31 -9.94 50.52
N PRO A 15 -29.49 -8.88 50.34
CA PRO A 15 -29.86 -7.77 49.48
C PRO A 15 -29.71 -8.14 47.99
N VAL A 16 -30.74 -7.80 47.22
CA VAL A 16 -30.80 -7.89 45.76
C VAL A 16 -29.73 -6.99 45.14
N SER A 17 -28.77 -7.61 44.45
CA SER A 17 -27.75 -6.94 43.64
C SER A 17 -28.41 -6.26 42.43
N GLY A 18 -28.32 -4.93 42.36
CA GLY A 18 -28.80 -4.12 41.26
C GLY A 18 -28.02 -4.37 39.96
N GLY A 19 -28.70 -4.89 38.94
CA GLY A 19 -28.16 -5.09 37.61
C GLY A 19 -27.69 -3.77 36.98
N LYS A 20 -26.38 -3.62 36.80
CA LYS A 20 -25.78 -2.54 36.01
C LYS A 20 -26.29 -2.63 34.56
N SER A 21 -26.89 -1.54 34.09
CA SER A 21 -27.53 -1.46 32.78
C SER A 21 -26.57 -1.69 31.59
N PRO A 22 -27.01 -2.37 30.51
CA PRO A 22 -26.17 -2.72 29.35
C PRO A 22 -25.74 -1.52 28.48
N ARG A 23 -26.22 -0.31 28.80
CA ARG A 23 -26.02 0.91 28.01
C ARG A 23 -24.57 1.40 28.03
N ARG A 24 -23.87 1.21 29.15
CA ARG A 24 -22.44 1.57 29.29
C ARG A 24 -21.52 0.61 28.53
N GLN A 25 -21.95 -0.63 28.29
CA GLN A 25 -21.14 -1.62 27.60
C GLN A 25 -21.25 -1.47 26.09
N GLN A 26 -22.45 -1.17 25.56
CA GLN A 26 -22.63 -0.78 24.16
C GLN A 26 -21.86 0.48 23.77
N ALA A 27 -21.83 1.51 24.63
CA ALA A 27 -21.08 2.74 24.34
C ALA A 27 -19.57 2.50 24.22
N LYS A 28 -19.02 1.58 25.03
CA LYS A 28 -17.60 1.20 24.96
C LYS A 28 -17.27 0.46 23.67
N THR A 29 -18.14 -0.45 23.22
CA THR A 29 -17.91 -1.18 21.96
C THR A 29 -17.93 -0.26 20.75
N TRP A 30 -18.85 0.70 20.69
CA TRP A 30 -18.90 1.70 19.61
C TRP A 30 -17.69 2.63 19.60
N LEU A 31 -17.17 3.01 20.77
CA LEU A 31 -15.94 3.82 20.88
C LEU A 31 -14.71 3.05 20.36
N VAL A 32 -14.59 1.75 20.65
CA VAL A 32 -13.48 0.93 20.15
C VAL A 32 -13.52 0.79 18.64
N ILE A 33 -14.70 0.55 18.05
CA ILE A 33 -14.86 0.45 16.60
C ILE A 33 -14.54 1.79 15.92
N ALA A 34 -15.06 2.90 16.45
CA ALA A 34 -14.76 4.23 15.93
C ALA A 34 -13.26 4.56 16.02
N ALA A 35 -12.59 4.20 17.12
CA ALA A 35 -11.15 4.41 17.30
C ALA A 35 -10.29 3.54 16.38
N LEU A 36 -10.79 2.39 15.91
CA LEU A 36 -10.06 1.50 15.00
C LEU A 36 -10.25 1.90 13.52
N VAL A 37 -11.44 2.39 13.17
CA VAL A 37 -11.78 2.80 11.79
C VAL A 37 -11.35 4.23 11.47
N ALA A 38 -11.42 5.14 12.45
CA ALA A 38 -11.03 6.54 12.27
C ALA A 38 -9.58 6.71 11.73
N PRO A 39 -8.53 6.05 12.26
CA PRO A 39 -7.18 6.22 11.73
C PRO A 39 -7.05 5.72 10.29
N CYS A 40 -7.73 4.64 9.90
CA CYS A 40 -7.70 4.16 8.50
C CYS A 40 -8.38 5.12 7.53
N VAL A 41 -9.48 5.77 7.94
CA VAL A 41 -10.20 6.75 7.11
C VAL A 41 -9.47 8.09 7.08
N LEU A 42 -8.83 8.49 8.18
CA LEU A 42 -8.07 9.75 8.25
C LEU A 42 -6.76 9.67 7.46
N ILE A 43 -6.04 8.55 7.46
CA ILE A 43 -4.81 8.39 6.64
C ILE A 43 -5.12 8.48 5.14
N GLY A 44 -6.29 7.99 4.69
CA GLY A 44 -6.70 8.08 3.29
C GLY A 44 -7.14 9.48 2.83
N ILE A 45 -7.53 10.37 3.74
CA ILE A 45 -8.04 11.72 3.39
C ILE A 45 -6.95 12.80 3.50
N PHE A 46 -5.93 12.61 4.36
CA PHE A 46 -4.93 13.65 4.62
C PHE A 46 -3.64 13.58 3.78
N ASN A 47 -3.49 12.58 2.90
CA ASN A 47 -2.29 12.42 2.06
C ASN A 47 -2.44 12.90 0.59
N GLY A 48 -3.55 13.55 0.24
CA GLY A 48 -3.71 14.18 -1.08
C GLY A 48 -3.11 15.58 -1.11
N SER A 49 -1.78 15.68 -1.20
CA SER A 49 -1.14 16.93 -1.63
C SER A 49 -0.91 16.86 -3.14
N ASP A 50 -1.47 17.81 -3.89
CA ASP A 50 -1.22 18.05 -5.33
C ASP A 50 0.23 18.52 -5.56
N SER A 51 1.21 17.73 -5.16
CA SER A 51 2.62 18.01 -5.46
C SER A 51 2.84 17.74 -6.94
N THR A 52 3.36 18.75 -7.64
CA THR A 52 3.85 18.65 -9.01
C THR A 52 5.34 18.30 -9.04
N ASP A 53 5.92 17.92 -7.91
CA ASP A 53 7.34 17.60 -7.82
C ASP A 53 7.56 16.19 -8.37
N VAL A 54 8.56 16.03 -9.24
CA VAL A 54 8.94 14.72 -9.76
C VAL A 54 9.76 13.99 -8.68
N PRO A 55 9.36 12.80 -8.21
CA PRO A 55 10.13 12.08 -7.21
C PRO A 55 11.43 11.54 -7.83
N ALA A 56 12.54 11.77 -7.13
CA ALA A 56 13.82 11.14 -7.46
C ALA A 56 13.77 9.63 -7.14
N PRO A 57 14.61 8.81 -7.81
CA PRO A 57 14.76 7.40 -7.46
C PRO A 57 15.06 7.19 -5.98
N ALA A 58 14.55 6.10 -5.42
CA ALA A 58 14.84 5.74 -4.04
C ALA A 58 16.35 5.39 -3.87
N ALA A 59 16.85 5.52 -2.64
CA ALA A 59 18.28 5.36 -2.40
C ALA A 59 18.76 3.92 -2.62
N ASP A 60 17.92 2.93 -2.32
CA ASP A 60 18.13 1.53 -2.62
C ASP A 60 18.08 1.25 -4.13
N GLU A 61 17.14 1.84 -4.87
CA GLU A 61 17.10 1.70 -6.34
C GLU A 61 18.40 2.17 -7.01
N ARG A 62 18.94 3.32 -6.58
CA ARG A 62 20.25 3.79 -7.06
C ARG A 62 21.39 2.88 -6.63
N ALA A 63 21.39 2.45 -5.36
CA ALA A 63 22.43 1.59 -4.81
C ALA A 63 22.48 0.22 -5.50
N ASP A 64 21.34 -0.31 -5.93
CA ASP A 64 21.23 -1.57 -6.67
C ASP A 64 21.57 -1.41 -8.16
N THR A 65 21.29 -0.23 -8.73
CA THR A 65 21.57 0.06 -10.15
C THR A 65 23.06 0.21 -10.43
N VAL A 66 23.80 0.94 -9.59
CA VAL A 66 25.23 1.24 -9.83
C VAL A 66 26.08 -0.02 -10.07
N PRO A 67 26.05 -1.07 -9.22
CA PRO A 67 26.85 -2.28 -9.43
C PRO A 67 26.54 -3.02 -10.72
N LEU A 68 25.28 -2.99 -11.18
CA LEU A 68 24.88 -3.60 -12.45
C LEU A 68 25.50 -2.83 -13.63
N LEU A 69 25.49 -1.50 -13.58
CA LEU A 69 26.12 -0.67 -14.60
C LEU A 69 27.64 -0.81 -14.58
N THR A 70 28.26 -0.93 -13.40
CA THR A 70 29.70 -1.19 -13.28
C THR A 70 30.08 -2.50 -13.93
N ALA A 71 29.38 -3.60 -13.62
CA ALA A 71 29.66 -4.90 -14.22
C ALA A 71 29.48 -4.91 -15.75
N ALA A 72 28.42 -4.23 -16.24
CA ALA A 72 28.20 -4.08 -17.67
C ALA A 72 29.32 -3.26 -18.34
N ALA A 73 29.71 -2.13 -17.74
CA ALA A 73 30.76 -1.28 -18.27
C ALA A 73 32.12 -1.99 -18.33
N ASP A 74 32.45 -2.78 -17.30
CA ASP A 74 33.68 -3.58 -17.25
C ASP A 74 33.71 -4.64 -18.36
N SER A 75 32.55 -5.24 -18.69
CA SER A 75 32.45 -6.27 -19.73
C SER A 75 32.41 -5.67 -21.15
N GLN A 76 31.75 -4.54 -21.33
CA GLN A 76 31.43 -3.98 -22.65
C GLN A 76 32.35 -2.85 -23.09
N GLY A 77 33.13 -2.28 -22.15
CA GLY A 77 33.99 -1.13 -22.43
C GLY A 77 33.23 0.16 -22.74
N VAL A 78 31.95 0.24 -22.36
CA VAL A 78 31.07 1.41 -22.54
C VAL A 78 30.52 1.79 -21.18
N CYS A 79 30.62 3.06 -20.80
CA CYS A 79 30.02 3.53 -19.57
C CYS A 79 28.51 3.75 -19.73
N TYR A 80 27.75 3.48 -18.67
CA TYR A 80 26.29 3.57 -18.67
C TYR A 80 25.82 4.45 -17.52
N GLY A 81 24.80 5.28 -17.78
CA GLY A 81 24.25 6.15 -16.74
C GLY A 81 22.81 6.60 -16.99
N TRP A 82 22.33 7.44 -16.08
CA TRP A 82 21.01 8.04 -16.15
C TRP A 82 20.98 9.48 -15.65
N ARG A 83 19.97 10.23 -16.12
CA ARG A 83 19.58 11.53 -15.58
C ARG A 83 18.06 11.67 -15.53
N LEU A 84 17.55 12.23 -14.45
CA LEU A 84 16.15 12.56 -14.29
C LEU A 84 16.00 14.07 -14.09
N TYR A 85 15.08 14.65 -14.85
CA TYR A 85 14.76 16.07 -14.82
C TYR A 85 13.30 16.29 -14.45
N ASP A 86 13.08 17.23 -13.54
CA ASP A 86 11.81 17.93 -13.39
C ASP A 86 11.83 19.15 -14.31
N TYR A 87 11.16 19.03 -15.45
CA TYR A 87 11.16 20.01 -16.54
C TYR A 87 12.58 20.40 -17.02
N SER A 88 13.21 21.42 -16.42
CA SER A 88 14.58 21.86 -16.74
C SER A 88 15.59 21.62 -15.61
N THR A 89 15.13 21.14 -14.46
CA THR A 89 15.94 21.00 -13.25
C THR A 89 16.35 19.54 -13.10
N GLN A 90 17.65 19.25 -13.13
CA GLN A 90 18.14 17.90 -12.83
C GLN A 90 17.88 17.59 -11.35
N ILE A 91 17.10 16.55 -11.09
CA ILE A 91 16.77 16.12 -9.73
C ILE A 91 17.58 14.90 -9.30
N ASP A 92 18.02 14.07 -10.24
CA ASP A 92 18.84 12.89 -9.97
C ASP A 92 19.73 12.54 -11.17
N ALA A 93 20.86 11.89 -10.90
CA ALA A 93 21.74 11.30 -11.90
C ALA A 93 22.57 10.19 -11.28
N GLY A 94 23.13 9.32 -12.11
CA GLY A 94 24.11 8.33 -11.67
C GLY A 94 24.64 7.53 -12.84
N SER A 95 25.66 6.70 -12.57
CA SER A 95 26.32 5.89 -13.59
C SER A 95 27.07 4.70 -12.98
N ASN A 96 27.73 3.94 -13.85
CA ASN A 96 28.73 2.94 -13.45
C ASN A 96 29.87 3.52 -12.59
N LEU A 97 30.08 4.85 -12.57
CA LEU A 97 31.07 5.52 -11.74
C LEU A 97 30.58 5.84 -10.32
N GLY A 98 29.28 5.72 -10.06
CA GLY A 98 28.70 5.95 -8.74
C GLY A 98 27.31 6.60 -8.76
N ASP A 99 26.69 6.61 -7.59
CA ASP A 99 25.49 7.40 -7.31
C ASP A 99 25.81 8.90 -7.43
N ARG A 100 24.91 9.69 -8.03
CA ARG A 100 25.06 11.14 -8.26
C ARG A 100 26.21 11.54 -9.18
N VAL A 101 26.79 10.60 -9.93
CA VAL A 101 27.84 10.86 -10.91
C VAL A 101 27.27 10.64 -12.31
N PRO A 102 26.94 11.70 -13.07
CA PRO A 102 26.53 11.53 -14.46
C PRO A 102 27.70 11.01 -15.30
N VAL A 103 27.40 10.29 -16.38
CA VAL A 103 28.44 9.66 -17.20
C VAL A 103 29.00 10.61 -18.25
N GLY A 104 28.15 11.47 -18.84
CA GLY A 104 28.52 12.31 -19.98
C GLY A 104 29.55 13.41 -19.69
N ASP A 105 29.79 13.73 -18.42
CA ASP A 105 30.70 14.81 -17.99
C ASP A 105 32.05 14.29 -17.46
N ASP A 106 32.28 12.97 -17.48
CA ASP A 106 33.44 12.36 -16.82
C ASP A 106 34.48 11.83 -17.82
N GLU A 107 35.72 12.31 -17.70
CA GLU A 107 36.84 11.93 -18.58
C GLU A 107 37.21 10.44 -18.52
N ARG A 108 36.82 9.73 -17.44
CA ARG A 108 37.02 8.28 -17.31
C ARG A 108 36.15 7.46 -18.25
N CYS A 109 35.14 8.09 -18.85
CA CYS A 109 34.18 7.47 -19.75
C CYS A 109 34.24 8.08 -21.14
N PRO A 110 35.28 7.79 -21.95
CA PRO A 110 35.40 8.35 -23.30
C PRO A 110 34.31 7.82 -24.25
N ARG A 111 33.79 6.61 -24.00
CA ARG A 111 32.66 6.00 -24.71
C ARG A 111 31.54 5.71 -23.72
N TRP A 112 30.35 6.25 -23.95
CA TRP A 112 29.26 6.19 -22.98
C TRP A 112 27.88 6.24 -23.60
N LEU A 113 26.89 5.76 -22.84
CA LEU A 113 25.45 5.87 -23.11
C LEU A 113 24.72 6.31 -21.83
N GLU A 114 23.85 7.30 -21.94
CA GLU A 114 23.08 7.85 -20.83
C GLU A 114 21.61 7.95 -21.22
N VAL A 115 20.72 7.35 -20.42
CA VAL A 115 19.27 7.58 -20.56
C VAL A 115 18.91 8.84 -19.79
N SER A 116 18.10 9.70 -20.39
CA SER A 116 17.57 10.88 -19.73
C SER A 116 16.06 10.91 -19.85
N ALA A 117 15.38 11.29 -18.77
CA ALA A 117 13.95 11.51 -18.74
C ALA A 117 13.64 12.92 -18.24
N VAL A 118 12.80 13.63 -19.00
CA VAL A 118 12.22 14.90 -18.60
C VAL A 118 10.76 14.66 -18.28
N VAL A 119 10.40 14.78 -17.01
CA VAL A 119 9.04 14.57 -16.53
C VAL A 119 8.43 15.91 -16.15
N ARG A 120 7.15 16.05 -16.44
CA ARG A 120 6.38 17.25 -16.15
C ARG A 120 5.02 16.86 -15.59
N TYR A 121 4.85 17.09 -14.30
CA TYR A 121 3.54 17.08 -13.67
C TYR A 121 2.85 18.44 -13.79
N THR A 122 1.55 18.39 -14.01
CA THR A 122 0.67 19.54 -14.14
C THR A 122 -0.21 19.64 -12.90
N SER A 123 -0.64 20.86 -12.56
CA SER A 123 -1.54 21.04 -11.42
C SER A 123 -2.86 20.32 -11.67
N SER A 124 -3.50 19.77 -10.63
CA SER A 124 -4.84 19.16 -10.69
C SER A 124 -5.92 20.08 -11.29
N SER A 125 -5.72 21.40 -11.25
CA SER A 125 -6.60 22.42 -11.86
C SER A 125 -6.32 22.72 -13.34
N SER A 126 -5.32 22.07 -13.94
CA SER A 126 -4.93 22.26 -15.34
C SER A 126 -5.66 21.25 -16.22
N GLU A 127 -6.11 21.70 -17.40
CA GLU A 127 -6.62 20.80 -18.46
C GLU A 127 -5.48 20.14 -19.25
N SER A 128 -4.22 20.52 -18.97
CA SER A 128 -3.05 19.86 -19.58
C SER A 128 -2.79 18.53 -18.91
N SER A 129 -2.37 17.53 -19.68
CA SER A 129 -1.93 16.23 -19.15
C SER A 129 -0.48 16.29 -18.68
N ASP A 130 -0.17 15.44 -17.71
CA ASP A 130 1.20 15.11 -17.35
C ASP A 130 1.91 14.48 -18.54
N SER A 131 3.23 14.67 -18.63
CA SER A 131 3.99 14.10 -19.73
C SER A 131 5.43 13.76 -19.33
N ALA A 132 5.99 12.79 -20.02
CA ALA A 132 7.40 12.45 -19.96
C ALA A 132 8.01 12.44 -21.36
N THR A 133 9.27 12.83 -21.45
CA THR A 133 10.07 12.67 -22.67
C THR A 133 11.34 11.91 -22.30
N VAL A 134 11.53 10.76 -22.91
CA VAL A 134 12.69 9.89 -22.70
C VAL A 134 13.61 10.01 -23.90
N SER A 135 14.91 10.13 -23.66
CA SER A 135 15.91 10.15 -24.71
C SER A 135 17.18 9.42 -24.26
N VAL A 136 17.96 8.95 -25.22
CA VAL A 136 19.27 8.33 -24.97
C VAL A 136 20.32 9.18 -25.66
N SER A 137 21.31 9.61 -24.89
CA SER A 137 22.50 10.32 -25.36
C SER A 137 23.71 9.39 -25.31
N GLY A 138 24.73 9.70 -26.10
CA GLY A 138 25.98 8.95 -26.10
C GLY A 138 27.18 9.80 -26.47
N SER A 139 28.36 9.19 -26.38
CA SER A 139 29.61 9.80 -26.83
C SER A 139 29.61 10.09 -28.34
N ALA A 140 30.49 10.99 -28.78
CA ALA A 140 30.50 11.52 -30.15
C ALA A 140 30.81 10.47 -31.25
N ASP A 141 31.30 9.30 -30.87
CA ASP A 141 31.58 8.17 -31.75
C ASP A 141 30.36 7.26 -32.00
N ILE A 142 29.21 7.53 -31.35
CA ILE A 142 27.97 6.76 -31.51
C ILE A 142 27.04 7.49 -32.50
N ASP A 143 26.53 6.76 -33.49
CA ASP A 143 25.63 7.34 -34.50
C ASP A 143 24.25 7.67 -33.89
N PRO A 144 23.66 8.84 -34.20
CA PRO A 144 22.31 9.18 -33.75
C PRO A 144 21.22 8.16 -34.10
N ALA A 145 21.36 7.43 -35.22
CA ALA A 145 20.42 6.37 -35.61
C ALA A 145 20.47 5.16 -34.68
N ASP A 146 21.66 4.84 -34.15
CA ASP A 146 21.83 3.76 -33.17
C ASP A 146 21.22 4.16 -31.83
N LEU A 147 21.43 5.40 -31.38
CA LEU A 147 20.76 5.96 -30.19
C LEU A 147 19.22 5.89 -30.32
N TRP A 148 18.70 6.19 -31.51
CA TRP A 148 17.26 6.06 -31.81
C TRP A 148 16.76 4.61 -31.75
N THR A 149 17.61 3.66 -32.09
CA THR A 149 17.30 2.23 -31.97
C THR A 149 17.29 1.81 -30.51
N VAL A 150 18.25 2.28 -29.72
CA VAL A 150 18.31 2.05 -28.26
C VAL A 150 17.06 2.62 -27.58
N VAL A 151 16.69 3.89 -27.82
CA VAL A 151 15.52 4.49 -27.13
C VAL A 151 14.22 3.77 -27.47
N ARG A 152 13.98 3.37 -28.72
CA ARG A 152 12.80 2.55 -29.09
C ARG A 152 12.81 1.17 -28.46
N GLY A 153 13.99 0.66 -28.15
CA GLY A 153 14.15 -0.59 -27.44
C GLY A 153 13.65 -0.53 -25.99
N LEU A 154 13.50 0.65 -25.39
CA LEU A 154 12.96 0.79 -24.03
C LEU A 154 11.47 0.39 -23.96
N ASP A 155 10.68 0.75 -24.98
CA ASP A 155 9.24 0.45 -25.03
C ASP A 155 8.93 -1.04 -24.87
N ARG A 156 9.79 -1.93 -25.39
CA ARG A 156 9.58 -3.39 -25.28
C ARG A 156 9.71 -3.90 -23.83
N PHE A 157 10.28 -3.10 -22.95
CA PHE A 157 10.39 -3.36 -21.52
C PHE A 157 9.31 -2.63 -20.70
N GLY A 158 8.34 -1.98 -21.38
CA GLY A 158 7.33 -1.16 -20.73
C GLY A 158 7.90 0.13 -20.13
N LEU A 159 8.99 0.65 -20.70
CA LEU A 159 9.64 1.89 -20.28
C LEU A 159 9.29 3.00 -21.26
N ASP A 160 7.99 3.25 -21.40
CA ASP A 160 7.39 4.29 -22.23
C ASP A 160 7.03 5.54 -21.40
N SER A 161 6.50 6.57 -22.06
CA SER A 161 6.14 7.83 -21.39
C SER A 161 5.19 7.64 -20.19
N ASP A 162 4.27 6.67 -20.25
CA ASP A 162 3.29 6.48 -19.18
C ASP A 162 3.99 5.91 -17.93
N ALA A 163 4.88 4.93 -18.12
CA ALA A 163 5.69 4.39 -17.03
C ALA A 163 6.55 5.47 -16.33
N PHE A 164 7.13 6.41 -17.09
CA PHE A 164 7.90 7.52 -16.53
C PHE A 164 7.03 8.59 -15.86
N VAL A 165 5.76 8.73 -16.25
CA VAL A 165 4.81 9.60 -15.53
C VAL A 165 4.37 8.92 -14.23
N ASP A 166 4.08 7.62 -14.25
CA ASP A 166 3.57 6.87 -13.10
C ASP A 166 4.61 6.67 -11.99
N ASP A 167 5.84 6.30 -12.35
CA ASP A 167 6.94 6.07 -11.40
C ASP A 167 8.30 6.47 -12.00
N PRO A 168 8.63 7.77 -12.04
CA PRO A 168 9.83 8.27 -12.71
C PRO A 168 11.13 7.76 -12.10
N GLY A 169 11.16 7.55 -10.77
CA GLY A 169 12.33 7.09 -10.04
C GLY A 169 12.68 5.63 -10.35
N TRP A 170 11.68 4.76 -10.31
CA TRP A 170 11.82 3.37 -10.73
C TRP A 170 12.10 3.26 -12.24
N ALA A 171 11.37 3.99 -13.08
CA ALA A 171 11.48 3.88 -14.53
C ALA A 171 12.87 4.29 -15.03
N ILE A 172 13.46 5.37 -14.51
CA ILE A 172 14.77 5.84 -14.96
C ILE A 172 15.91 4.87 -14.56
N THR A 173 15.87 4.32 -13.34
CA THR A 173 16.87 3.34 -12.90
C THR A 173 16.69 2.03 -13.65
N ARG A 174 15.45 1.59 -13.88
CA ARG A 174 15.15 0.41 -14.71
C ARG A 174 15.64 0.59 -16.14
N ALA A 175 15.40 1.75 -16.76
CA ALA A 175 15.90 2.06 -18.09
C ALA A 175 17.43 2.02 -18.15
N ALA A 176 18.13 2.56 -17.14
CA ALA A 176 19.58 2.49 -17.05
C ALA A 176 20.08 1.03 -17.06
N THR A 177 19.46 0.15 -16.25
CA THR A 177 19.85 -1.28 -16.19
C THR A 177 19.61 -2.05 -17.50
N VAL A 178 18.76 -1.54 -18.38
CA VAL A 178 18.43 -2.16 -19.66
C VAL A 178 19.37 -1.67 -20.79
N LEU A 179 19.99 -0.50 -20.64
CA LEU A 179 20.90 0.07 -21.65
C LEU A 179 22.01 -0.88 -22.12
N PRO A 180 22.72 -1.63 -21.24
CA PRO A 180 23.76 -2.57 -21.67
C PRO A 180 23.29 -3.60 -22.69
N LEU A 181 22.09 -4.13 -22.50
CA LEU A 181 21.47 -5.09 -23.40
C LEU A 181 21.10 -4.44 -24.74
N LEU A 182 20.48 -3.26 -24.69
CA LEU A 182 20.09 -2.52 -25.89
C LEU A 182 21.30 -2.04 -26.70
N ALA A 183 22.38 -1.68 -26.02
CA ALA A 183 23.65 -1.34 -26.64
C ALA A 183 24.24 -2.54 -27.40
N ALA A 184 24.17 -3.74 -26.82
CA ALA A 184 24.62 -4.96 -27.49
C ALA A 184 23.78 -5.29 -28.73
N GLU A 185 22.46 -5.16 -28.65
CA GLU A 185 21.57 -5.42 -29.78
C GLU A 185 21.70 -4.39 -30.91
N ALA A 186 22.00 -3.14 -30.56
CA ALA A 186 22.32 -2.09 -31.53
C ALA A 186 23.75 -2.25 -32.12
N GLY A 187 24.53 -3.24 -31.68
CA GLY A 187 25.91 -3.43 -32.11
C GLY A 187 26.89 -2.39 -31.58
N LEU A 188 26.49 -1.61 -30.58
CA LEU A 188 27.32 -0.59 -29.93
C LEU A 188 28.31 -1.17 -28.92
N ALA A 189 28.04 -2.38 -28.44
CA ALA A 189 28.84 -3.13 -27.50
C ALA A 189 28.77 -4.63 -27.81
N GLU A 190 29.75 -5.40 -27.34
CA GLU A 190 29.60 -6.85 -27.33
C GLU A 190 28.58 -7.28 -26.26
N PRO A 191 27.87 -8.41 -26.42
CA PRO A 191 27.01 -8.93 -25.37
C PRO A 191 27.79 -9.15 -24.07
N VAL A 192 27.19 -8.77 -22.93
CA VAL A 192 27.78 -9.04 -21.61
C VAL A 192 27.99 -10.55 -21.45
N ASP A 193 29.18 -10.93 -20.98
CA ASP A 193 29.50 -12.33 -20.74
C ASP A 193 28.48 -12.97 -19.79
N PRO A 194 27.95 -14.16 -20.10
CA PRO A 194 27.10 -14.86 -19.15
C PRO A 194 27.91 -15.14 -17.88
N PRO A 195 27.29 -15.08 -16.69
CA PRO A 195 27.98 -15.43 -15.46
C PRO A 195 28.60 -16.82 -15.63
N THR A 196 29.92 -16.91 -15.47
CA THR A 196 30.62 -18.19 -15.54
C THR A 196 29.99 -19.11 -14.50
N ALA A 197 29.26 -20.13 -14.97
CA ALA A 197 28.69 -21.13 -14.09
C ALA A 197 29.86 -21.81 -13.35
N GLY A 198 29.96 -21.55 -12.05
CA GLY A 198 30.84 -22.33 -11.18
C GLY A 198 30.45 -23.82 -11.24
N PRO A 199 31.32 -24.74 -10.78
CA PRO A 199 31.00 -26.16 -10.74
C PRO A 199 29.65 -26.36 -10.08
N ALA A 200 28.66 -26.84 -10.84
CA ALA A 200 27.32 -27.05 -10.35
C ALA A 200 27.36 -28.15 -9.28
N ALA A 201 27.43 -27.75 -8.01
CA ALA A 201 26.99 -28.61 -6.93
C ALA A 201 25.53 -28.97 -7.24
N ALA A 202 25.21 -30.27 -7.20
CA ALA A 202 23.86 -30.75 -7.49
C ALA A 202 22.84 -29.89 -6.73
N PRO A 203 21.85 -29.28 -7.42
CA PRO A 203 20.90 -28.40 -6.76
C PRO A 203 20.22 -29.17 -5.64
N SER A 204 20.23 -28.61 -4.44
CA SER A 204 19.43 -29.16 -3.34
C SER A 204 17.96 -29.13 -3.79
N PRO A 205 17.18 -30.20 -3.56
CA PRO A 205 15.79 -30.24 -3.97
C PRO A 205 15.07 -29.02 -3.40
N LEU A 206 14.34 -28.31 -4.27
CA LEU A 206 13.55 -27.15 -3.88
C LEU A 206 12.66 -27.55 -2.68
N PRO A 207 12.57 -26.72 -1.63
CA PRO A 207 11.60 -26.95 -0.57
C PRO A 207 10.21 -27.03 -1.19
N ALA A 208 9.36 -27.91 -0.65
CA ALA A 208 8.00 -28.09 -1.14
C ALA A 208 7.32 -26.72 -1.31
N ALA A 209 6.72 -26.49 -2.49
CA ALA A 209 6.07 -25.23 -2.81
C ALA A 209 5.11 -24.85 -1.68
N GLY A 210 5.47 -23.78 -0.96
CA GLY A 210 4.63 -23.22 0.09
C GLY A 210 3.30 -22.81 -0.51
N ASN A 211 2.22 -23.08 0.22
CA ASN A 211 0.86 -22.80 -0.24
C ASN A 211 0.61 -21.28 -0.28
N ASP A 212 0.73 -20.68 -1.46
CA ASP A 212 0.65 -19.22 -1.70
C ASP A 212 -0.79 -18.64 -1.67
N LEU A 213 -1.75 -19.39 -1.11
CA LEU A 213 -3.16 -19.01 -1.05
C LEU A 213 -3.41 -17.65 -0.40
N TRP A 214 -2.56 -17.23 0.53
CA TRP A 214 -2.71 -15.94 1.19
C TRP A 214 -2.42 -14.78 0.25
N ARG A 215 -1.40 -14.91 -0.62
CA ARG A 215 -1.02 -13.86 -1.58
C ARG A 215 -2.03 -13.82 -2.73
N ASP A 216 -2.36 -14.99 -3.26
CA ASP A 216 -3.18 -15.15 -4.46
C ASP A 216 -4.68 -14.88 -4.22
N ARG A 217 -5.18 -15.12 -2.98
CA ARG A 217 -6.60 -14.93 -2.63
C ARG A 217 -6.85 -13.84 -1.58
N SER A 218 -5.84 -13.04 -1.24
CA SER A 218 -5.95 -11.91 -0.30
C SER A 218 -7.11 -10.98 -0.65
N GLY A 219 -7.22 -10.58 -1.92
CA GLY A 219 -8.28 -9.68 -2.39
C GLY A 219 -9.68 -10.25 -2.18
N TRP A 220 -9.89 -11.52 -2.50
CA TRP A 220 -11.17 -12.20 -2.28
C TRP A 220 -11.49 -12.35 -0.78
N LEU A 221 -10.52 -12.74 0.03
CA LEU A 221 -10.68 -12.87 1.49
C LEU A 221 -11.05 -11.52 2.13
N LEU A 222 -10.35 -10.44 1.76
CA LEU A 222 -10.63 -9.09 2.25
C LEU A 222 -12.04 -8.61 1.83
N ALA A 223 -12.42 -8.84 0.57
CA ALA A 223 -13.77 -8.51 0.10
C ALA A 223 -14.86 -9.28 0.86
N THR A 224 -14.63 -10.57 1.11
CA THR A 224 -15.58 -11.44 1.82
C THR A 224 -15.75 -11.00 3.28
N VAL A 225 -14.63 -10.70 3.96
CA VAL A 225 -14.64 -10.19 5.33
C VAL A 225 -15.33 -8.82 5.40
N GLY A 226 -15.01 -7.91 4.47
CA GLY A 226 -15.63 -6.60 4.36
C GLY A 226 -17.15 -6.68 4.19
N LEU A 227 -17.62 -7.54 3.28
CA LEU A 227 -19.05 -7.77 3.06
C LEU A 227 -19.74 -8.35 4.31
N PHE A 228 -19.08 -9.27 5.02
CA PHE A 228 -19.63 -9.87 6.23
C PHE A 228 -19.78 -8.85 7.36
N LEU A 229 -18.79 -7.97 7.54
CA LEU A 229 -18.85 -6.86 8.50
C LEU A 229 -19.95 -5.86 8.15
N PHE A 230 -20.11 -5.54 6.87
CA PHE A 230 -21.18 -4.67 6.40
C PHE A 230 -22.57 -5.28 6.64
N ALA A 231 -22.75 -6.56 6.34
CA ALA A 231 -24.00 -7.27 6.61
C ALA A 231 -24.32 -7.31 8.12
N ALA A 232 -23.33 -7.60 8.97
CA ALA A 232 -23.48 -7.58 10.42
C ALA A 232 -23.88 -6.18 10.95
N LEU A 233 -23.31 -5.12 10.38
CA LEU A 233 -23.69 -3.73 10.68
C LEU A 233 -25.16 -3.48 10.34
N LEU A 234 -25.61 -3.83 9.14
CA LEU A 234 -27.01 -3.64 8.73
C LEU A 234 -27.99 -4.41 9.63
N ILE A 235 -27.66 -5.67 9.97
CA ILE A 235 -28.49 -6.48 10.86
C ILE A 235 -28.57 -5.84 12.26
N THR A 236 -27.44 -5.41 12.81
CA THR A 236 -27.42 -4.79 14.14
C THR A 236 -28.18 -3.46 14.17
N VAL A 237 -28.04 -2.61 13.15
CA VAL A 237 -28.82 -1.38 12.99
C VAL A 237 -30.32 -1.70 12.88
N GLY A 238 -30.70 -2.67 12.04
CA GLY A 238 -32.09 -3.10 11.87
C GLY A 238 -32.70 -3.62 13.18
N VAL A 239 -31.97 -4.44 13.94
CA VAL A 239 -32.43 -4.95 15.25
C VAL A 239 -32.58 -3.81 16.27
N VAL A 240 -31.65 -2.85 16.29
CA VAL A 240 -31.73 -1.70 17.20
C VAL A 240 -32.90 -0.79 16.84
N GLN A 241 -33.10 -0.49 15.55
CA GLN A 241 -34.24 0.30 15.08
C GLN A 241 -35.56 -0.41 15.39
N ARG A 242 -35.67 -1.71 15.12
CA ARG A 242 -36.85 -2.52 15.44
C ARG A 242 -37.14 -2.56 16.93
N ARG A 243 -36.11 -2.70 17.78
CA ARG A 243 -36.26 -2.62 19.25
C ARG A 243 -36.69 -1.23 19.71
N ARG A 244 -36.24 -0.16 19.06
CA ARG A 244 -36.69 1.21 19.35
C ARG A 244 -38.16 1.39 18.96
N GLN A 245 -38.56 0.91 17.79
CA GLN A 245 -39.96 0.94 17.35
C GLN A 245 -40.88 0.15 18.29
N LEU A 246 -40.50 -1.07 18.69
CA LEU A 246 -41.26 -1.89 19.64
C LEU A 246 -41.36 -1.28 21.04
N ARG A 247 -40.38 -0.47 21.46
CA ARG A 247 -40.43 0.26 22.73
C ARG A 247 -41.30 1.51 22.68
N VAL A 248 -41.42 2.14 21.50
CA VAL A 248 -42.32 3.27 21.28
C VAL A 248 -43.77 2.80 21.09
N ALA A 249 -43.97 1.61 20.53
CA ALA A 249 -45.29 1.02 20.27
C ALA A 249 -45.89 0.21 21.44
N ALA A 250 -45.35 0.29 22.66
CA ALA A 250 -46.00 -0.25 23.85
C ALA A 250 -46.90 0.84 24.46
N PRO A 251 -48.22 0.85 24.21
CA PRO A 251 -49.12 1.70 24.96
C PRO A 251 -49.17 1.17 26.40
N ALA A 252 -49.05 2.07 27.36
CA ALA A 252 -49.27 1.81 28.77
C ALA A 252 -50.69 1.24 28.98
N GLN A 253 -50.82 -0.09 29.10
CA GLN A 253 -52.02 -0.72 29.62
C GLN A 253 -52.09 -0.50 31.14
N ARG A 254 -52.72 0.62 31.49
CA ARG A 254 -53.72 0.81 32.55
C ARG A 254 -53.71 -0.27 33.66
N ALA A 255 -53.02 0.02 34.76
CA ALA A 255 -53.37 -0.55 36.06
C ALA A 255 -54.71 0.06 36.50
N GLY A 256 -55.76 -0.75 36.52
CA GLY A 256 -57.06 -0.31 37.04
C GLY A 256 -58.25 -0.99 36.37
N ALA A 257 -58.39 -2.30 36.56
CA ALA A 257 -59.64 -3.01 36.30
C ALA A 257 -59.78 -4.20 37.28
N GLY A 258 -60.72 -4.08 38.21
CA GLY A 258 -61.44 -5.23 38.77
C GLY A 258 -61.09 -5.67 40.20
N ALA A 259 -61.79 -5.12 41.20
CA ALA A 259 -62.29 -5.91 42.32
C ALA A 259 -63.53 -5.22 42.92
N ALA A 260 -64.66 -5.44 42.26
CA ALA A 260 -65.97 -5.22 42.85
C ALA A 260 -66.31 -6.39 43.79
N GLY A 261 -66.87 -6.09 44.96
CA GLY A 261 -67.81 -6.96 45.69
C GLY A 261 -67.26 -7.85 46.80
N ARG A 262 -67.47 -7.44 48.06
CA ARG A 262 -68.11 -8.29 49.08
C ARG A 262 -68.58 -7.45 50.28
N THR A 263 -69.89 -7.49 50.51
CA THR A 263 -70.63 -6.97 51.68
C THR A 263 -70.29 -7.77 52.95
N ARG A 264 -70.33 -7.11 54.11
CA ARG A 264 -70.57 -7.76 55.41
C ARG A 264 -71.37 -6.82 56.30
N GLU A 265 -72.61 -7.22 56.57
CA GLU A 265 -73.50 -6.65 57.58
C GLU A 265 -72.91 -6.80 58.99
N THR A 266 -73.12 -5.78 59.81
CA THR A 266 -72.94 -5.81 61.26
C THR A 266 -74.28 -6.07 61.93
N ALA A 267 -74.24 -6.88 62.99
CA ALA A 267 -75.33 -7.12 63.94
C ALA A 267 -75.75 -5.84 64.70
#